data_AF-A0A1Q2GUE1-F1
#
_entry.id   AF-A0A1Q2GUE1-F1
#
_cell.length_a   1.000
_cell.length_b   1.000
_cell.length_c   1.000
_cell.angle_alpha   90.00
_cell.angle_beta   90.00
_cell.angle_gamma   90.00
#
_symmetry.space_group_name_H-M   'P 1'
#
loop_
_entity.id
_entity.type
_entity.pdbx_description
1 polymer ?
#
loop_
_entity_poly.entity_id
_entity_poly.type
_entity_poly.pdbx_seq_one_letter_code
_entity_poly.pdbx_strand_id
1 'polypeptide(L)'
;MDGQLPLFDEILGKNEHAGSPQESNRKFCTELEEDLTSIGFIECTDTPPQAQKYLKRSAYKDMYGGTRHSTFLINHKNKGLLRVEAHRQVQSGSVDQKFPFFYESLTHAPETTVVIVFDGKGYKKEAFDWLLTQTVNYADKTFKVFASKEEFLNYLIE
;
A
#
# COMPACT_ATOMS: atom_id res chain seq x y z
N MET A 1 37.97 17.17 10.44
CA MET A 1 36.55 17.01 10.85
C MET A 1 35.75 17.72 9.78
N ASP A 2 35.30 16.98 8.78
CA ASP A 2 34.61 17.55 7.62
C ASP A 2 33.18 17.92 8.01
N GLY A 3 32.89 19.21 7.97
CA GLY A 3 31.58 19.76 8.25
C GLY A 3 30.58 19.38 7.17
N GLN A 4 29.56 18.61 7.54
CA GLN A 4 28.40 18.36 6.69
C GLN A 4 27.66 19.68 6.44
N LEU A 5 27.40 20.00 5.17
CA LEU A 5 26.52 21.10 4.77
C LEU A 5 25.05 20.69 4.99
N PRO A 6 24.16 21.63 5.38
CA PRO A 6 22.76 21.30 5.65
C PRO A 6 22.03 20.93 4.35
N LEU A 7 21.19 19.90 4.45
CA LEU A 7 20.54 19.19 3.34
C LEU A 7 19.36 19.94 2.70
N PHE A 8 18.96 21.11 3.18
CA PHE A 8 17.69 21.73 2.80
C PHE A 8 17.83 23.22 2.50
N ASP A 9 18.01 23.54 1.22
CA ASP A 9 17.42 24.74 0.63
C ASP A 9 16.31 24.28 -0.32
N GLU A 10 15.07 24.25 0.18
CA GLU A 10 13.90 23.88 -0.62
C GLU A 10 13.57 24.99 -1.62
N ILE A 11 13.71 24.68 -2.92
CA ILE A 11 13.24 25.52 -4.02
C ILE A 11 11.71 25.43 -4.05
N LEU A 12 11.05 26.53 -3.66
CA LEU A 12 9.61 26.75 -3.81
C LEU A 12 9.24 26.92 -5.30
N GLY A 13 9.04 25.80 -5.99
CA GLY A 13 8.44 25.75 -7.32
C GLY A 13 6.92 25.57 -7.23
N LYS A 14 6.16 26.67 -7.34
CA LYS A 14 4.71 26.65 -7.55
C LYS A 14 4.40 25.98 -8.90
N ASN A 15 3.64 24.89 -8.87
CA ASN A 15 2.82 24.45 -10.00
C ASN A 15 1.39 24.26 -9.48
N GLU A 16 0.50 25.15 -9.89
CA GLU A 16 -0.93 25.07 -9.60
C GLU A 16 -1.60 24.10 -10.58
N HIS A 17 -2.55 23.32 -10.02
CA HIS A 17 -3.54 22.43 -10.67
C HIS A 17 -3.31 20.92 -10.75
N ALA A 18 -2.51 20.36 -9.84
CA ALA A 18 -2.74 19.00 -9.31
C ALA A 18 -2.38 19.00 -7.81
N GLY A 19 -3.22 18.42 -6.95
CA GLY A 19 -2.89 18.25 -5.53
C GLY A 19 -1.56 17.50 -5.37
N SER A 20 -0.87 17.70 -4.23
CA SER A 20 0.44 17.07 -4.01
C SER A 20 0.35 15.54 -4.11
N PRO A 21 1.45 14.81 -4.44
CA PRO A 21 1.44 13.35 -4.47
C PRO A 21 0.87 12.71 -3.19
N GLN A 22 1.14 13.33 -2.03
CA GLN A 22 0.63 12.92 -0.73
C GLN A 22 -0.89 13.09 -0.64
N GLU A 23 -1.42 14.21 -1.14
CA GLU A 23 -2.86 14.45 -1.20
C GLU A 23 -3.56 13.49 -2.17
N SER A 24 -2.95 13.22 -3.33
CA SER A 24 -3.43 12.22 -4.28
C SER A 24 -3.53 10.83 -3.65
N ASN A 25 -2.50 10.41 -2.91
CA ASN A 25 -2.51 9.14 -2.20
C ASN A 25 -3.54 9.10 -1.07
N ARG A 26 -3.69 10.20 -0.31
CA ARG A 26 -4.70 10.29 0.75
C ARG A 26 -6.11 10.14 0.17
N LYS A 27 -6.40 10.87 -0.91
CA LYS A 27 -7.69 10.78 -1.61
C LYS A 27 -7.95 9.35 -2.09
N PHE A 28 -6.95 8.69 -2.67
CA PHE A 28 -7.04 7.29 -3.09
C PHE A 28 -7.38 6.34 -1.95
N CYS A 29 -6.75 6.49 -0.78
CA CYS A 29 -7.09 5.67 0.39
C CYS A 29 -8.53 5.91 0.85
N THR A 30 -9.01 7.17 0.85
CA THR A 30 -10.41 7.50 1.17
C THR A 30 -11.39 6.88 0.18
N GLU A 31 -11.10 6.96 -1.12
CA GLU A 31 -11.92 6.31 -2.16
C GLU A 31 -11.99 4.79 -1.93
N LEU A 32 -10.87 4.15 -1.58
CA LEU A 32 -10.84 2.73 -1.23
C LEU A 32 -11.68 2.41 0.03
N GLU A 33 -11.69 3.28 1.05
CA GLU A 33 -12.55 3.11 2.23
C GLU A 33 -14.04 3.13 1.87
N GLU A 34 -14.44 4.09 1.03
CA GLU A 34 -15.81 4.22 0.53
C GLU A 34 -16.21 2.99 -0.30
N ASP A 35 -15.33 2.52 -1.18
CA ASP A 35 -15.56 1.35 -2.02
C ASP A 35 -15.65 0.05 -1.20
N LEU A 36 -14.79 -0.12 -0.19
CA LEU A 36 -14.88 -1.25 0.76
C LEU A 36 -16.24 -1.28 1.46
N THR A 37 -16.70 -0.11 1.92
CA THR A 37 -18.01 0.03 2.57
C THR A 37 -19.14 -0.28 1.58
N SER A 38 -19.02 0.19 0.34
CA SER A 38 -19.99 -0.07 -0.73
C SER A 38 -20.13 -1.55 -1.06
N ILE A 39 -19.05 -2.33 -0.97
CA ILE A 39 -19.08 -3.79 -1.25
C ILE A 39 -19.38 -4.63 0.00
N GLY A 40 -19.74 -3.99 1.12
CA GLY A 40 -20.29 -4.66 2.31
C GLY A 40 -19.29 -4.93 3.43
N PHE A 41 -18.05 -4.41 3.36
CA PHE A 41 -17.15 -4.42 4.51
C PHE A 41 -17.54 -3.34 5.51
N ILE A 42 -17.34 -3.61 6.80
CA ILE A 42 -17.62 -2.65 7.87
C ILE A 42 -16.30 -2.28 8.57
N GLU A 43 -16.05 -0.97 8.74
CA GLU A 43 -14.90 -0.52 9.53
C GLU A 43 -15.08 -0.93 11.01
N CYS A 44 -14.01 -1.39 11.63
CA CYS A 44 -13.99 -1.70 13.06
C CYS A 44 -12.69 -1.27 13.74
N THR A 45 -12.71 -1.32 15.06
CA THR A 45 -11.56 -1.07 15.93
C THR A 45 -10.95 -2.35 16.51
N ASP A 46 -11.60 -3.50 16.30
CA ASP A 46 -11.14 -4.80 16.79
C ASP A 46 -9.86 -5.25 16.07
N THR A 47 -8.92 -5.84 16.81
CA THR A 47 -7.66 -6.37 16.26
C THR A 47 -7.43 -7.82 16.74
N PRO A 48 -7.44 -8.82 15.84
CA PRO A 48 -7.75 -8.72 14.40
C PRO A 48 -9.25 -8.43 14.15
N PRO A 49 -9.61 -7.89 12.97
CA PRO A 49 -10.99 -7.59 12.63
C PRO A 49 -11.76 -8.89 12.46
N GLN A 50 -13.05 -8.89 12.81
CA GLN A 50 -13.94 -10.03 12.57
C GLN A 50 -14.24 -10.19 11.07
N ALA A 51 -14.77 -11.36 10.68
CA ALA A 51 -15.11 -11.64 9.29
C ALA A 51 -16.00 -10.54 8.68
N GLN A 52 -15.64 -10.15 7.46
CA GLN A 52 -16.27 -9.08 6.68
C GLN A 52 -16.15 -7.68 7.29
N LYS A 53 -15.10 -7.47 8.10
CA LYS A 53 -14.71 -6.16 8.64
C LYS A 53 -13.28 -5.81 8.25
N TYR A 54 -12.94 -4.53 8.38
CA TYR A 54 -11.58 -4.03 8.19
C TYR A 54 -11.21 -3.01 9.26
N LEU A 55 -9.91 -2.88 9.53
CA LEU A 55 -9.38 -1.73 10.27
C LEU A 55 -8.38 -0.95 9.41
N LYS A 56 -8.30 0.34 9.68
CA LYS A 56 -7.33 1.25 9.06
C LYS A 56 -6.03 1.26 9.83
N ARG A 57 -4.93 1.59 9.14
CA ARG A 57 -3.63 1.88 9.78
C ARG A 57 -3.15 0.77 10.71
N SER A 58 -3.33 -0.48 10.32
CA SER A 58 -3.00 -1.61 11.16
C SER A 58 -1.48 -1.82 11.25
N ALA A 59 -0.97 -1.93 12.47
CA ALA A 59 0.46 -1.93 12.75
C ALA A 59 1.13 -3.29 12.47
N TYR A 60 2.36 -3.27 11.97
CA TYR A 60 3.25 -4.43 11.83
C TYR A 60 4.71 -3.99 11.87
N LYS A 61 5.63 -4.97 11.86
CA LYS A 61 7.06 -4.72 11.80
C LYS A 61 7.52 -4.53 10.36
N ASP A 62 8.26 -3.47 10.08
CA ASP A 62 8.91 -3.28 8.78
C ASP A 62 10.23 -4.05 8.68
N MET A 63 10.90 -3.95 7.53
CA MET A 63 12.18 -4.62 7.26
C MET A 63 13.34 -4.21 8.18
N TYR A 64 13.19 -3.10 8.91
CA TYR A 64 14.19 -2.60 9.86
C TYR A 64 13.78 -2.90 11.33
N GLY A 65 12.66 -3.59 11.55
CA GLY A 65 12.10 -3.84 12.88
C GLY A 65 11.34 -2.63 13.47
N GLY A 66 11.15 -1.57 12.69
CA GLY A 66 10.34 -0.41 13.02
C GLY A 66 8.85 -0.72 12.99
N THR A 67 8.04 0.18 13.54
CA THR A 67 6.57 0.07 13.47
C THR A 67 6.09 0.75 12.19
N ARG A 68 5.43 -0.03 11.35
CA ARG A 68 4.76 0.45 10.15
C ARG A 68 3.25 0.26 10.27
N HIS A 69 2.49 1.11 9.57
CA HIS A 69 1.05 0.99 9.45
C HIS A 69 0.69 0.69 8.00
N SER A 70 0.02 -0.44 7.77
CA SER A 70 -0.57 -0.72 6.46
C SER A 70 -1.82 0.12 6.25
N THR A 71 -2.26 0.30 5.00
CA THR A 71 -3.51 1.02 4.71
C THR A 71 -4.67 0.34 5.41
N PHE A 72 -4.84 -0.96 5.20
CA PHE A 72 -5.90 -1.76 5.82
C PHE A 72 -5.38 -3.09 6.35
N LEU A 73 -6.13 -3.65 7.30
CA LEU A 73 -6.21 -5.09 7.55
C LEU A 73 -7.66 -5.49 7.35
N ILE A 74 -7.90 -6.37 6.38
CA ILE A 74 -9.24 -6.83 6.02
C ILE A 74 -9.38 -8.28 6.44
N ASN A 75 -10.48 -8.66 7.09
CA ASN A 75 -10.81 -10.08 7.28
C ASN A 75 -11.91 -10.46 6.29
N HIS A 76 -11.52 -11.03 5.16
CA HIS A 76 -12.44 -11.47 4.12
C HIS A 76 -12.97 -12.87 4.44
N LYS A 77 -14.29 -13.05 4.33
CA LYS A 77 -14.99 -14.30 4.70
C LYS A 77 -14.35 -15.59 4.16
N ASN A 78 -13.96 -15.60 2.88
CA ASN A 78 -13.38 -16.77 2.21
C ASN A 78 -11.86 -16.71 2.02
N LYS A 79 -11.23 -15.55 2.27
CA LYS A 79 -9.80 -15.31 1.96
C LYS A 79 -8.97 -15.04 3.21
N GLY A 80 -9.61 -14.99 4.38
CA GLY A 80 -8.99 -14.75 5.67
C GLY A 80 -8.49 -13.32 5.82
N LEU A 81 -7.44 -13.17 6.64
CA LEU A 81 -6.81 -11.88 6.89
C LEU A 81 -5.92 -11.46 5.72
N LEU A 82 -6.17 -10.27 5.20
CA LEU A 82 -5.44 -9.62 4.11
C LEU A 82 -4.79 -8.34 4.64
N ARG A 83 -3.46 -8.32 4.70
CA ARG A 83 -2.68 -7.10 4.97
C ARG A 83 -2.62 -6.28 3.69
N VAL A 84 -3.12 -5.05 3.67
CA VAL A 84 -3.18 -4.25 2.43
C VAL A 84 -2.34 -2.98 2.53
N GLU A 85 -1.41 -2.81 1.60
CA GLU A 85 -0.67 -1.56 1.34
C GLU A 85 -1.16 -0.94 0.03
N ALA A 86 -1.66 0.29 0.09
CA ALA A 86 -2.28 0.98 -1.04
C ALA A 86 -1.51 2.27 -1.37
N HIS A 87 -1.09 2.39 -2.63
CA HIS A 87 -0.26 3.50 -3.09
C HIS A 87 -0.69 4.02 -4.47
N ARG A 88 -1.00 5.31 -4.58
CA ARG A 88 -1.27 5.97 -5.87
C ARG A 88 -0.07 6.81 -6.30
N GLN A 89 0.33 6.65 -7.56
CA GLN A 89 1.35 7.48 -8.20
C GLN A 89 0.89 7.86 -9.61
N VAL A 90 0.69 9.15 -9.88
CA VAL A 90 0.23 9.67 -11.18
C VAL A 90 1.38 10.13 -12.10
N GLN A 91 2.57 10.32 -11.57
CA GLN A 91 3.79 10.69 -12.31
C GLN A 91 4.99 9.95 -11.72
N SER A 92 6.04 9.70 -12.52
CA SER A 92 7.27 9.06 -12.03
C SER A 92 7.79 9.79 -10.80
N GLY A 93 8.12 9.05 -9.75
CA GLY A 93 8.39 9.65 -8.46
C GLY A 93 8.78 8.63 -7.41
N SER A 94 8.81 9.07 -6.15
CA SER A 94 9.39 8.27 -5.05
C SER A 94 8.67 6.97 -4.72
N VAL A 95 7.49 6.68 -5.27
CA VAL A 95 6.74 5.47 -4.90
C VAL A 95 7.40 4.23 -5.52
N ASP A 96 7.80 4.29 -6.79
CA ASP A 96 8.45 3.14 -7.45
C ASP A 96 9.80 2.79 -6.83
N GLN A 97 10.56 3.80 -6.38
CA GLN A 97 11.80 3.62 -5.62
C GLN A 97 11.58 2.92 -4.27
N LYS A 98 10.35 2.94 -3.74
CA LYS A 98 9.99 2.31 -2.46
C LYS A 98 9.42 0.91 -2.61
N PHE A 99 9.26 0.38 -3.83
CA PHE A 99 8.76 -0.97 -4.03
C PHE A 99 9.58 -2.03 -3.28
N PRO A 100 10.93 -1.99 -3.27
CA PRO A 100 11.71 -2.93 -2.45
C PRO A 100 11.42 -2.83 -0.97
N PHE A 101 11.26 -1.61 -0.47
CA PHE A 101 10.92 -1.37 0.93
C PHE A 101 9.52 -1.91 1.29
N PHE A 102 8.52 -1.74 0.41
CA PHE A 102 7.18 -2.27 0.63
C PHE A 102 7.16 -3.79 0.61
N TYR A 103 7.79 -4.38 -0.41
CA TYR A 103 7.93 -5.82 -0.54
C TYR A 103 8.57 -6.43 0.69
N GLU A 104 9.78 -5.96 1.06
CA GLU A 104 10.52 -6.52 2.18
C GLU A 104 9.78 -6.29 3.49
N SER A 105 9.19 -5.11 3.72
CA SER A 105 8.41 -4.89 4.96
C SER A 105 7.25 -5.88 5.09
N LEU A 106 6.54 -6.16 4.00
CA LEU A 106 5.40 -7.09 4.01
C LEU A 106 5.80 -8.55 4.27
N THR A 107 7.06 -8.95 4.03
CA THR A 107 7.55 -10.27 4.43
C THR A 107 7.54 -10.46 5.96
N HIS A 108 7.60 -9.36 6.72
CA HIS A 108 7.53 -9.35 8.18
C HIS A 108 6.11 -9.16 8.73
N ALA A 109 5.10 -8.94 7.89
CA ALA A 109 3.71 -8.87 8.35
C ALA A 109 3.28 -10.22 8.96
N PRO A 110 2.41 -10.25 9.98
CA PRO A 110 1.98 -11.51 10.59
C PRO A 110 1.05 -12.32 9.68
N GLU A 111 0.33 -11.68 8.75
CA GLU A 111 -0.62 -12.34 7.87
C GLU A 111 0.07 -13.13 6.75
N THR A 112 -0.47 -14.31 6.44
CA THR A 112 0.00 -15.15 5.33
C THR A 112 -0.24 -14.51 3.96
N THR A 113 -1.35 -13.78 3.81
CA THR A 113 -1.71 -13.10 2.56
C THR A 113 -1.50 -11.60 2.72
N VAL A 114 -0.64 -11.07 1.86
CA VAL A 114 -0.31 -9.65 1.80
C VAL A 114 -0.67 -9.10 0.42
N VAL A 115 -1.16 -7.88 0.39
CA VAL A 115 -1.73 -7.25 -0.80
C VAL A 115 -1.07 -5.90 -1.01
N ILE A 116 -0.64 -5.65 -2.25
CA ILE A 116 -0.17 -4.34 -2.69
C ILE A 116 -1.11 -3.84 -3.78
N VAL A 117 -1.73 -2.69 -3.56
CA VAL A 117 -2.66 -2.07 -4.50
C VAL A 117 -2.03 -0.78 -5.02
N PHE A 118 -1.85 -0.69 -6.33
CA PHE A 118 -1.41 0.53 -6.98
C PHE A 118 -2.53 1.21 -7.77
N ASP A 119 -2.34 2.50 -8.00
CA ASP A 119 -3.17 3.28 -8.92
C ASP A 119 -2.37 4.46 -9.52
N GLY A 120 -2.93 5.13 -10.52
CA GLY A 120 -2.39 6.32 -11.18
C GLY A 120 -1.42 6.04 -12.33
N LYS A 121 -0.91 4.80 -12.46
CA LYS A 121 -0.05 4.32 -13.56
C LYS A 121 1.21 5.17 -13.84
N GLY A 122 1.62 6.01 -12.90
CA GLY A 122 2.81 6.86 -13.01
C GLY A 122 4.10 6.17 -12.56
N TYR A 123 4.06 4.90 -12.17
CA TYR A 123 5.25 4.12 -11.80
C TYR A 123 5.98 3.58 -13.03
N LYS A 124 7.30 3.46 -12.92
CA LYS A 124 8.12 2.83 -13.95
C LYS A 124 7.71 1.37 -14.14
N LYS A 125 7.58 0.96 -15.41
CA LYS A 125 7.23 -0.42 -15.77
C LYS A 125 8.24 -1.41 -15.21
N GLU A 126 9.53 -1.08 -15.28
CA GLU A 126 10.63 -1.93 -14.81
C GLU A 126 10.56 -2.17 -13.31
N ALA A 127 10.16 -1.15 -12.53
CA ALA A 127 9.98 -1.30 -11.09
C ALA A 127 8.79 -2.21 -10.77
N PHE A 128 7.69 -2.07 -11.52
CA PHE A 128 6.52 -2.94 -11.36
C PHE A 128 6.82 -4.38 -11.75
N ASP A 129 7.49 -4.61 -12.89
CA ASP A 129 7.92 -5.95 -13.33
C ASP A 129 8.87 -6.59 -12.32
N TRP A 130 9.79 -5.81 -11.75
CA TRP A 130 10.67 -6.26 -10.67
C TRP A 130 9.86 -6.72 -9.46
N LEU A 131 8.88 -5.94 -9.02
CA LEU A 131 8.05 -6.27 -7.87
C LEU A 131 7.27 -7.57 -8.11
N LEU A 132 6.63 -7.71 -9.27
CA LEU A 132 5.92 -8.94 -9.63
C LEU A 132 6.85 -10.17 -9.55
N THR A 133 8.06 -10.04 -10.09
CA THR A 133 9.08 -11.10 -10.05
C THR A 133 9.45 -11.48 -8.61
N GLN A 134 9.64 -10.50 -7.71
CA GLN A 134 9.93 -10.79 -6.31
C GLN A 134 8.77 -11.51 -5.63
N THR A 135 7.54 -11.03 -5.85
CA THR A 135 6.35 -11.58 -5.19
C THR A 135 6.02 -13.02 -5.60
N VAL A 136 6.34 -13.43 -6.83
CA VAL A 136 6.12 -14.81 -7.31
C VAL A 136 7.12 -15.79 -6.69
N ASN A 137 8.33 -15.33 -6.39
CA ASN A 137 9.41 -16.18 -5.89
C ASN A 137 9.41 -16.34 -4.36
N TYR A 138 8.52 -15.64 -3.64
CA TYR A 138 8.46 -15.69 -2.19
C TYR A 138 7.61 -16.87 -1.70
N ALA A 139 8.23 -17.84 -1.02
CA ALA A 139 7.57 -19.11 -0.66
C ALA A 139 6.70 -19.02 0.60
N ASP A 140 7.06 -18.17 1.56
CA ASP A 140 6.45 -18.21 2.90
C ASP A 140 5.14 -17.42 3.03
N LYS A 141 4.83 -16.58 2.04
CA LYS A 141 3.64 -15.73 2.01
C LYS A 141 3.04 -15.66 0.62
N THR A 142 1.73 -15.48 0.56
CA THR A 142 1.02 -15.20 -0.67
C THR A 142 0.95 -13.70 -0.89
N PHE A 143 1.68 -13.20 -1.88
CA PHE A 143 1.55 -11.83 -2.34
C PHE A 143 0.47 -11.72 -3.42
N LYS A 144 -0.38 -10.69 -3.31
CA LYS A 144 -1.30 -10.25 -4.37
C LYS A 144 -0.96 -8.82 -4.74
N VAL A 145 -0.68 -8.57 -6.01
CA VAL A 145 -0.34 -7.24 -6.52
C VAL A 145 -1.38 -6.83 -7.54
N PHE A 146 -2.00 -5.67 -7.34
CA PHE A 146 -3.03 -5.12 -8.22
C PHE A 146 -2.55 -3.81 -8.81
N ALA A 147 -2.70 -3.66 -10.13
CA ALA A 147 -2.23 -2.46 -10.85
C ALA A 147 -3.25 -1.32 -10.80
N SER A 148 -4.49 -1.63 -10.42
CA SER A 148 -5.57 -0.67 -10.23
C SER A 148 -6.46 -1.00 -9.04
N LYS A 149 -7.25 0.00 -8.62
CA LYS A 149 -8.28 -0.14 -7.59
C LYS A 149 -9.33 -1.17 -7.98
N GLU A 150 -9.79 -1.13 -9.22
CA GLU A 150 -10.87 -1.98 -9.73
C GLU A 150 -10.48 -3.45 -9.69
N GLU A 151 -9.25 -3.80 -10.07
CA GLU A 151 -8.75 -5.18 -9.99
C GLU A 151 -8.77 -5.70 -8.55
N PHE A 152 -8.36 -4.86 -7.60
CA PHE A 152 -8.40 -5.21 -6.18
C PHE A 152 -9.83 -5.40 -5.67
N LEU A 153 -10.75 -4.51 -6.03
CA LEU A 153 -12.16 -4.60 -5.62
C LEU A 153 -12.84 -5.84 -6.21
N ASN A 154 -12.60 -6.15 -7.49
CA ASN A 154 -13.10 -7.38 -8.11
C ASN A 154 -12.60 -8.62 -7.38
N TYR A 155 -11.30 -8.66 -7.04
CA TYR A 155 -10.75 -9.73 -6.22
C TYR A 155 -11.44 -9.88 -4.87
N LEU A 156 -11.93 -8.79 -4.25
CA LEU A 156 -12.68 -8.89 -3.00
C LEU A 156 -14.12 -9.38 -3.17
N ILE A 157 -14.72 -9.20 -4.35
CA ILE A 157 -16.11 -9.60 -4.63
C ILE A 157 -16.20 -11.08 -5.02
N GLU A 158 -15.21 -11.59 -5.74
CA GLU A 158 -15.13 -12.99 -6.23
C GLU A 158 -14.96 -14.03 -5.10
#